data_AF-A0A7H1PSV4-F1
#
_entry.id   AF-A0A7H1PSV4-F1
#
_cell.length_a   1.000
_cell.length_b   1.000
_cell.length_c   1.000
_cell.angle_alpha   90.00
_cell.angle_beta   90.00
_cell.angle_gamma   90.00
#
_symmetry.space_group_name_H-M   'P 1'
#
loop_
_entity.id
_entity.type
_entity.pdbx_description
1 polymer ?
#
loop_
_entity_poly.entity_id
_entity_poly.type
_entity_poly.pdbx_seq_one_letter_code
_entity_poly.pdbx_strand_id
1 'polypeptide(L)'
;MNDRHACPQRHDDREEIARLLPAPADWDLPRAQHLRHKDLLMRHIDRDQAETATPEPSTAPVRRARPLLRPALVASAAALALAAAGTTGAVLSGNGGHDDAAAQHAATDMRPAAALLHRISDAVADHGTLTVRDDQFAYTREKVRGADLTSGKAVVGPLEDYESWVSQKPGPLHTLGLVRADGETMPINAELGDTKGTPAGLGRPTYHWLASLPTDPDKLLAYLYAKTPAAEGRERDQAVFEQIGSLLGGLTPPRTAAALYQAAAKIPGVDRSSRVRDAIGRPGLGIVRDDTRYGVRTEWVFDAKDYSFLGSRSYLTKDASYGKAGTLLSSTAELAHAVVDKAGVRPAAEDRTGTA
;
A
#
# COMPACT_ATOMS: atom_id res chain seq x y z
N MET A 1 25.59 53.88 -19.29
CA MET A 1 25.98 52.58 -19.89
C MET A 1 25.99 51.57 -18.75
N ASN A 2 25.10 50.58 -18.79
CA ASN A 2 24.88 49.61 -17.72
C ASN A 2 25.88 48.44 -17.82
N ASP A 3 26.61 48.17 -16.73
CA ASP A 3 27.27 46.90 -16.50
C ASP A 3 26.26 45.88 -15.94
N ARG A 4 26.16 44.74 -16.64
CA ARG A 4 25.36 43.58 -16.23
C ARG A 4 26.24 42.65 -15.41
N HIS A 5 26.00 42.59 -14.10
CA HIS A 5 26.42 41.44 -13.29
C HIS A 5 25.52 40.23 -13.64
N ALA A 6 26.10 39.24 -14.31
CA ALA A 6 25.53 37.90 -14.43
C ALA A 6 26.25 36.99 -13.42
N CYS A 7 25.47 36.40 -12.51
CA CYS A 7 25.93 35.42 -11.53
C CYS A 7 25.85 34.00 -12.13
N PRO A 8 26.92 33.20 -12.11
CA PRO A 8 26.84 31.78 -12.37
C PRO A 8 27.43 31.00 -11.17
N GLN A 9 26.65 30.71 -10.13
CA GLN A 9 27.13 29.89 -9.00
C GLN A 9 26.17 28.84 -8.46
N ARG A 10 24.91 28.74 -8.93
CA ARG A 10 23.96 27.79 -8.33
C ARG A 10 24.19 26.31 -8.65
N HIS A 11 24.96 25.98 -9.69
CA HIS A 11 25.09 24.59 -10.14
C HIS A 11 26.26 23.84 -9.51
N ASP A 12 27.37 24.53 -9.25
CA ASP A 12 28.58 23.96 -8.62
C ASP A 12 28.33 23.59 -7.16
N ASP A 13 27.66 24.47 -6.41
CA ASP A 13 27.37 24.26 -4.99
C ASP A 13 26.60 22.95 -4.73
N ARG A 14 25.73 22.54 -5.66
CA ARG A 14 24.93 21.32 -5.50
C ARG A 14 25.78 20.06 -5.63
N GLU A 15 26.72 20.04 -6.56
CA GLU A 15 27.64 18.91 -6.73
C GLU A 15 28.68 18.86 -5.62
N GLU A 16 29.13 20.01 -5.14
CA GLU A 16 30.04 20.12 -4.01
C GLU A 16 29.39 19.63 -2.72
N ILE A 17 28.15 20.05 -2.44
CA ILE A 17 27.35 19.57 -1.29
C ILE A 17 27.11 18.05 -1.41
N ALA A 18 26.80 17.53 -2.60
CA ALA A 18 26.56 16.10 -2.79
C ALA A 18 27.81 15.23 -2.51
N ARG A 19 29.02 15.77 -2.65
CA ARG A 19 30.29 15.09 -2.33
C ARG A 19 30.65 15.17 -0.84
N LEU A 20 30.12 16.17 -0.13
CA LEU A 20 30.33 16.37 1.31
C LEU A 20 29.34 15.57 2.16
N LEU A 21 28.20 15.17 1.58
CA LEU A 21 27.26 14.29 2.24
C LEU A 21 27.83 12.86 2.27
N PRO A 22 27.76 12.16 3.41
CA PRO A 22 28.05 10.72 3.44
C PRO A 22 27.15 10.03 2.41
N ALA A 23 27.69 9.01 1.73
CA ALA A 23 26.89 8.16 0.86
C ALA A 23 25.63 7.73 1.65
N PRO A 24 24.42 7.95 1.11
CA PRO A 24 23.21 7.54 1.81
C PRO A 24 23.35 6.07 2.15
N ALA A 25 23.02 5.71 3.39
CA ALA A 25 22.96 4.31 3.75
C ALA A 25 21.93 3.64 2.83
N ASP A 26 22.35 2.63 2.06
CA ASP A 26 21.47 1.87 1.17
C ASP A 26 20.46 1.10 2.03
N TRP A 27 19.32 1.74 2.31
CA TRP A 27 18.21 1.15 3.03
C TRP A 27 17.22 0.54 2.03
N ASP A 28 17.47 -0.71 1.67
CA ASP A 28 16.62 -1.43 0.71
C ASP A 28 15.36 -1.99 1.38
N LEU A 29 14.40 -1.09 1.62
CA LEU A 29 13.02 -1.44 1.97
C LEU A 29 12.23 -1.82 0.70
N PRO A 30 11.30 -2.79 0.77
CA PRO A 30 10.30 -3.03 -0.28
C PRO A 30 9.70 -1.73 -0.81
N ARG A 31 9.48 -1.59 -2.13
CA ARG A 31 9.24 -0.28 -2.77
C ARG A 31 8.09 0.57 -2.17
N ALA A 32 6.96 -0.05 -1.83
CA ALA A 32 5.86 0.64 -1.15
C ALA A 32 6.27 1.14 0.25
N GLN A 33 7.17 0.39 0.91
CA GLN A 33 7.78 0.74 2.19
C GLN A 33 8.87 1.81 2.00
N HIS A 34 9.66 1.79 0.92
CA HIS A 34 10.61 2.87 0.61
C HIS A 34 9.89 4.20 0.39
N LEU A 35 8.80 4.23 -0.38
CA LEU A 35 8.03 5.46 -0.60
C LEU A 35 7.37 5.98 0.69
N ARG A 36 6.77 5.10 1.50
CA ARG A 36 6.16 5.47 2.78
C ARG A 36 7.20 5.86 3.85
N HIS A 37 8.33 5.16 3.89
CA HIS A 37 9.44 5.47 4.78
C HIS A 37 10.11 6.79 4.37
N LYS A 38 10.26 7.06 3.07
CA LYS A 38 10.66 8.37 2.55
C LYS A 38 9.70 9.45 3.04
N ASP A 39 8.38 9.21 2.99
CA ASP A 39 7.40 10.18 3.47
C ASP A 39 7.49 10.40 4.99
N LEU A 40 7.73 9.36 5.79
CA LEU A 40 7.99 9.47 7.24
C LEU A 40 9.31 10.20 7.55
N LEU A 41 10.37 9.95 6.79
CA LEU A 41 11.65 10.65 6.86
C LEU A 41 11.49 12.14 6.56
N MET A 42 10.73 12.50 5.52
CA MET A 42 10.44 13.89 5.18
C MET A 42 9.71 14.59 6.34
N ARG A 43 8.79 13.91 7.04
CA ARG A 43 8.15 14.47 8.26
C ARG A 43 9.16 14.80 9.36
N HIS A 44 10.16 13.96 9.56
CA HIS A 44 11.16 14.22 10.61
C HIS A 44 12.03 15.43 10.26
N ILE A 45 12.44 15.56 8.99
CA ILE A 45 13.20 16.73 8.52
C ILE A 45 12.38 18.01 8.66
N ASP A 46 11.11 18.01 8.24
CA ASP A 46 10.24 19.19 8.33
C ASP A 46 9.99 19.60 9.80
N ARG A 47 9.85 18.60 10.70
CA ARG A 47 9.69 18.83 12.15
C ARG A 47 10.95 19.39 12.79
N ASP A 48 12.11 18.80 12.49
CA ASP A 48 13.40 19.27 12.99
C ASP A 48 13.69 20.70 12.51
N GLN A 49 13.30 21.04 11.28
CA GLN A 49 13.39 22.41 10.75
C GLN A 49 12.42 23.38 11.44
N ALA A 50 11.20 22.94 11.75
CA ALA A 50 10.23 23.74 12.49
C ALA A 50 10.65 23.96 13.96
N GLU A 51 11.33 22.99 14.58
CA GLU A 51 11.84 23.07 15.95
C GLU A 51 13.17 23.85 16.05
N THR A 52 14.01 23.83 15.01
CA THR A 52 15.24 24.64 14.92
C THR A 52 14.99 26.07 14.44
N ALA A 53 13.83 26.37 13.87
CA ALA A 53 13.39 27.73 13.61
C ALA A 53 13.18 28.46 14.95
N THR A 54 14.19 29.23 15.36
CA THR A 54 14.11 30.09 16.56
C THR A 54 12.96 31.09 16.33
N PRO A 55 11.90 31.08 17.15
CA PRO A 55 10.82 32.03 16.98
C PRO A 55 11.34 33.43 17.32
N GLU A 56 11.36 34.33 16.33
CA GLU A 56 11.51 35.76 16.62
C GLU A 56 10.35 36.21 17.52
N PRO A 57 10.61 37.00 18.57
CA PRO A 57 9.58 37.43 19.50
C PRO A 57 8.70 38.50 18.85
N SER A 58 7.65 38.08 18.15
CA SER A 58 6.59 38.99 17.70
C SER A 58 5.62 39.26 18.86
N THR A 59 5.56 40.52 19.27
CA THR A 59 4.71 41.05 20.34
C THR A 59 3.22 40.86 20.05
N ALA A 60 2.53 40.17 20.96
CA ALA A 60 1.09 39.98 20.93
C ALA A 60 0.31 41.20 21.47
N PRO A 61 -0.87 41.53 20.93
CA PRO A 61 -1.88 42.24 21.68
C PRO A 61 -2.96 41.29 22.21
N VAL A 62 -3.13 41.34 23.52
CA VAL A 62 -4.18 40.72 24.34
C VAL A 62 -5.57 41.21 23.89
N ARG A 63 -6.52 40.29 23.66
CA ARG A 63 -7.97 40.61 23.74
C ARG A 63 -8.74 39.56 24.53
N ARG A 64 -9.71 40.10 25.27
CA ARG A 64 -10.30 39.60 26.51
C ARG A 64 -11.40 38.57 26.26
N ALA A 65 -11.42 37.57 27.13
CA ALA A 65 -12.53 36.64 27.33
C ALA A 65 -13.77 37.34 27.93
N ARG A 66 -14.97 36.77 27.70
CA ARG A 66 -16.13 36.73 28.61
C ARG A 66 -17.24 35.80 28.04
N PRO A 67 -18.22 35.33 28.86
CA PRO A 67 -18.57 33.91 28.92
C PRO A 67 -20.06 33.56 28.71
N LEU A 68 -20.31 32.25 28.58
CA LEU A 68 -21.48 31.42 28.96
C LEU A 68 -22.90 31.82 28.54
N LEU A 69 -23.67 30.83 28.06
CA LEU A 69 -24.92 30.33 28.67
C LEU A 69 -25.40 29.04 27.96
N ARG A 70 -25.56 27.96 28.73
CA ARG A 70 -26.44 26.79 28.45
C ARG A 70 -27.78 27.03 29.17
N PRO A 71 -28.92 26.44 28.76
CA PRO A 71 -29.33 25.06 29.13
C PRO A 71 -30.15 24.38 27.98
N ALA A 72 -30.74 23.18 28.00
CA ALA A 72 -30.99 22.11 28.96
C ALA A 72 -31.30 20.79 28.19
N LEU A 73 -31.30 19.69 28.93
CA LEU A 73 -31.59 18.29 28.58
C LEU A 73 -33.02 18.05 28.04
N VAL A 74 -33.18 17.10 27.12
CA VAL A 74 -34.28 16.12 27.13
C VAL A 74 -33.76 14.77 26.58
N ALA A 75 -33.98 13.71 27.36
CA ALA A 75 -33.70 12.33 27.02
C ALA A 75 -34.89 11.69 26.28
N SER A 76 -34.63 10.71 25.42
CA SER A 76 -35.62 9.67 25.10
C SER A 76 -34.89 8.36 24.76
N ALA A 77 -35.27 7.31 25.47
CA ALA A 77 -34.85 5.93 25.27
C ALA A 77 -36.01 5.15 24.64
N ALA A 78 -35.71 4.25 23.71
CA ALA A 78 -36.47 3.05 23.31
C ALA A 78 -35.77 2.47 22.07
N ALA A 79 -35.70 1.18 21.78
CA ALA A 79 -35.83 -0.07 22.53
C ALA A 79 -35.28 -1.14 21.55
N LEU A 80 -34.70 -2.22 22.08
CA LEU A 80 -34.31 -3.40 21.31
C LEU A 80 -35.53 -4.06 20.66
N ALA A 81 -35.38 -4.48 19.40
CA ALA A 81 -36.20 -5.54 18.81
C ALA A 81 -35.32 -6.43 17.92
N LEU A 82 -35.07 -7.64 18.41
CA LEU A 82 -34.59 -8.79 17.65
C LEU A 82 -35.71 -9.27 16.71
N ALA A 83 -35.39 -9.53 15.44
CA ALA A 83 -36.15 -10.44 14.61
C ALA A 83 -35.20 -11.21 13.70
N ALA A 84 -35.06 -12.50 13.98
CA ALA A 84 -34.46 -13.49 13.10
C ALA A 84 -35.48 -13.90 12.03
N ALA A 85 -35.01 -14.10 10.80
CA ALA A 85 -35.70 -14.93 9.82
C ALA A 85 -34.63 -15.60 8.93
N GLY A 86 -34.48 -16.91 9.09
CA GLY A 86 -33.70 -17.73 8.17
C GLY A 86 -34.53 -18.14 6.96
N THR A 87 -33.85 -18.51 5.88
CA THR A 87 -34.36 -19.48 4.90
C THR A 87 -33.22 -20.33 4.35
N THR A 88 -33.48 -21.63 4.36
CA THR A 88 -32.75 -22.76 3.77
C THR A 88 -33.17 -22.99 2.32
N GLY A 89 -32.27 -23.58 1.52
CA GLY A 89 -32.56 -24.31 0.28
C GLY A 89 -31.97 -23.64 -0.97
N ALA A 90 -31.37 -24.31 -1.94
CA ALA A 90 -31.26 -25.74 -2.23
C ALA A 90 -29.99 -26.00 -3.06
N VAL A 91 -29.37 -27.16 -2.85
CA VAL A 91 -28.28 -27.68 -3.69
C VAL A 91 -28.93 -28.31 -4.92
N LEU A 92 -28.66 -27.74 -6.09
CA LEU A 92 -28.94 -28.39 -7.38
C LEU A 92 -27.63 -29.02 -7.87
N SER A 93 -27.54 -30.34 -7.71
CA SER A 93 -26.53 -31.16 -8.36
C SER A 93 -26.80 -31.17 -9.86
N GLY A 94 -25.95 -30.48 -10.63
CA GLY A 94 -25.91 -30.49 -12.08
C GLY A 94 -24.70 -31.30 -12.58
N ASN A 95 -24.97 -32.29 -13.41
CA ASN A 95 -24.09 -33.33 -13.91
C ASN A 95 -23.02 -32.80 -14.90
N GLY A 96 -21.73 -32.78 -14.51
CA GLY A 96 -20.60 -32.28 -15.33
C GLY A 96 -19.34 -33.16 -15.30
N GLY A 97 -19.50 -34.49 -15.30
CA GLY A 97 -18.43 -35.46 -15.04
C GLY A 97 -17.34 -35.67 -16.12
N HIS A 98 -17.00 -34.69 -16.95
CA HIS A 98 -15.85 -34.80 -17.86
C HIS A 98 -14.86 -33.62 -17.77
N ASP A 99 -15.31 -32.42 -17.37
CA ASP A 99 -14.41 -31.28 -17.13
C ASP A 99 -13.86 -31.26 -15.69
N ASP A 100 -14.65 -31.76 -14.73
CA ASP A 100 -14.27 -31.86 -13.32
C ASP A 100 -13.08 -32.79 -13.09
N ALA A 101 -12.95 -33.87 -13.87
CA ALA A 101 -11.84 -34.81 -13.69
C ALA A 101 -10.51 -34.18 -14.14
N ALA A 102 -10.49 -33.43 -15.25
CA ALA A 102 -9.28 -32.72 -15.70
C ALA A 102 -8.92 -31.54 -14.78
N ALA A 103 -9.93 -30.80 -14.30
CA ALA A 103 -9.76 -29.73 -13.32
C ALA A 103 -9.32 -30.27 -11.94
N GLN A 104 -9.82 -31.43 -11.51
CA GLN A 104 -9.41 -32.10 -10.27
C GLN A 104 -7.99 -32.67 -10.38
N HIS A 105 -7.59 -33.25 -11.51
CA HIS A 105 -6.20 -33.70 -11.71
C HIS A 105 -5.23 -32.50 -11.76
N ALA A 106 -5.59 -31.41 -12.44
CA ALA A 106 -4.79 -30.17 -12.41
C ALA A 106 -4.72 -29.56 -10.99
N ALA A 107 -5.82 -29.56 -10.23
CA ALA A 107 -5.85 -29.10 -8.85
C ALA A 107 -5.06 -30.00 -7.88
N THR A 108 -4.91 -31.28 -8.20
CA THR A 108 -4.15 -32.26 -7.39
C THR A 108 -2.63 -32.12 -7.62
N ASP A 109 -2.21 -31.64 -8.80
CA ASP A 109 -0.80 -31.35 -9.12
C ASP A 109 -0.34 -29.94 -8.71
N MET A 110 -1.26 -29.07 -8.25
CA MET A 110 -0.93 -27.72 -7.83
C MET A 110 -0.39 -27.68 -6.40
N ARG A 111 0.74 -26.97 -6.21
CA ARG A 111 1.22 -26.60 -4.87
C ARG A 111 0.09 -25.89 -4.10
N PRO A 112 -0.07 -26.12 -2.77
CA PRO A 112 -1.19 -25.57 -2.00
C PRO A 112 -1.40 -24.06 -2.12
N ALA A 113 -0.33 -23.30 -2.34
CA ALA A 113 -0.37 -21.86 -2.57
C ALA A 113 -0.96 -21.49 -3.94
N ALA A 114 -0.54 -22.18 -4.99
CA ALA A 114 -1.02 -21.95 -6.35
C ALA A 114 -2.52 -22.25 -6.45
N ALA A 115 -2.98 -23.35 -5.84
CA ALA A 115 -4.40 -23.68 -5.78
C ALA A 115 -5.21 -22.61 -5.01
N LEU A 116 -4.67 -22.06 -3.92
CA LEU A 116 -5.32 -20.96 -3.19
C LEU A 116 -5.38 -19.68 -4.04
N LEU A 117 -4.27 -19.26 -4.65
CA LEU A 117 -4.22 -18.07 -5.51
C LEU A 117 -5.14 -18.20 -6.73
N HIS A 118 -5.30 -19.40 -7.30
CA HIS A 118 -6.26 -19.64 -8.37
C HIS A 118 -7.70 -19.44 -7.90
N ARG A 119 -8.10 -19.99 -6.74
CA ARG A 119 -9.44 -19.72 -6.18
C ARG A 119 -9.70 -18.25 -5.86
N ILE A 120 -8.69 -17.54 -5.34
CA ILE A 120 -8.77 -16.09 -5.11
C ILE A 120 -8.96 -15.35 -6.44
N SER A 121 -8.21 -15.75 -7.47
CA SER A 121 -8.32 -15.21 -8.83
C SER A 121 -9.73 -15.39 -9.40
N ASP A 122 -10.32 -16.57 -9.26
CA ASP A 122 -11.65 -16.86 -9.79
C ASP A 122 -12.71 -16.03 -9.05
N ALA A 123 -12.63 -15.95 -7.72
CA ALA A 123 -13.55 -15.17 -6.91
C ALA A 123 -13.52 -13.68 -7.27
N VAL A 124 -12.33 -13.09 -7.47
CA VAL A 124 -12.22 -11.67 -7.82
C VAL A 124 -12.63 -11.38 -9.26
N ALA A 125 -12.48 -12.33 -10.19
CA ALA A 125 -12.83 -12.13 -11.60
C ALA A 125 -14.32 -11.84 -11.81
N ASP A 126 -15.17 -12.32 -10.90
CA ASP A 126 -16.63 -12.13 -10.93
C ASP A 126 -17.08 -10.77 -10.37
N HIS A 127 -16.16 -9.95 -9.84
CA HIS A 127 -16.49 -8.65 -9.29
C HIS A 127 -16.76 -7.59 -10.38
N GLY A 128 -17.70 -6.70 -10.10
CA GLY A 128 -18.04 -5.59 -10.99
C GLY A 128 -16.84 -4.66 -11.23
N THR A 129 -16.68 -4.20 -12.48
CA THR A 129 -15.64 -3.23 -12.83
C THR A 129 -16.11 -1.82 -12.49
N LEU A 130 -15.27 -1.07 -11.78
CA LEU A 130 -15.51 0.33 -11.48
C LEU A 130 -15.09 1.19 -12.67
N THR A 131 -15.83 2.28 -12.92
CA THR A 131 -15.38 3.33 -13.85
C THR A 131 -14.72 4.43 -13.04
N VAL A 132 -13.44 4.67 -13.29
CA VAL A 132 -12.64 5.69 -12.62
C VAL A 132 -12.27 6.75 -13.66
N ARG A 133 -12.56 8.02 -13.41
CA ARG A 133 -12.20 9.11 -14.32
C ARG A 133 -10.81 9.66 -14.02
N ASP A 134 -10.16 10.23 -15.04
CA ASP A 134 -8.83 10.81 -14.94
C ASP A 134 -8.72 11.98 -13.94
N ASP A 135 -9.82 12.68 -13.67
CA ASP A 135 -9.86 13.82 -12.74
C ASP A 135 -10.10 13.42 -11.28
N GLN A 136 -10.27 12.12 -11.00
CA GLN A 136 -10.55 11.59 -9.67
C GLN A 136 -9.28 11.09 -8.95
N PHE A 137 -9.51 10.63 -7.71
CA PHE A 137 -8.49 10.05 -6.85
C PHE A 137 -8.90 8.65 -6.41
N ALA A 138 -7.95 7.72 -6.46
CA ALA A 138 -8.08 6.42 -5.78
C ALA A 138 -7.78 6.65 -4.30
N TYR A 139 -8.78 6.42 -3.46
CA TYR A 139 -8.69 6.51 -2.02
C TYR A 139 -8.35 5.13 -1.43
N THR A 140 -7.41 5.08 -0.50
CA THR A 140 -7.11 3.89 0.31
C THR A 140 -6.99 4.30 1.76
N ARG A 141 -7.59 3.51 2.66
CA ARG A 141 -7.45 3.62 4.10
C ARG A 141 -7.01 2.30 4.68
N GLU A 142 -6.02 2.36 5.54
CA GLU A 142 -5.38 1.19 6.12
C GLU A 142 -4.81 1.53 7.51
N LYS A 143 -4.45 0.50 8.26
CA LYS A 143 -3.60 0.61 9.45
C LYS A 143 -2.20 0.12 9.10
N VAL A 144 -1.18 0.87 9.48
CA VAL A 144 0.22 0.56 9.13
C VAL A 144 1.07 0.53 10.38
N ARG A 145 2.00 -0.41 10.43
CA ARG A 145 3.07 -0.46 11.44
C ARG A 145 4.34 -0.89 10.73
N GLY A 146 5.38 -0.08 10.83
CA GLY A 146 6.67 -0.32 10.19
C GLY A 146 7.83 -0.18 11.17
N ALA A 147 8.96 -0.78 10.81
CA ALA A 147 10.24 -0.46 11.42
C ALA A 147 10.79 0.82 10.81
N ASP A 148 11.15 1.77 11.65
CA ASP A 148 12.05 2.85 11.32
C ASP A 148 13.49 2.34 11.38
N LEU A 149 14.27 2.60 10.32
CA LEU A 149 15.68 2.22 10.20
C LEU A 149 16.64 3.41 10.31
N THR A 150 16.15 4.63 10.52
CA THR A 150 16.95 5.87 10.58
C THR A 150 18.08 5.81 11.60
N SER A 151 17.82 5.17 12.75
CA SER A 151 18.80 4.98 13.82
C SER A 151 19.90 3.96 13.49
N GLY A 152 19.83 3.30 12.33
CA GLY A 152 20.66 2.14 11.98
C GLY A 152 20.18 0.83 12.60
N LYS A 153 19.09 0.87 13.38
CA LYS A 153 18.38 -0.28 13.95
C LYS A 153 16.91 -0.20 13.58
N ALA A 154 16.29 -1.36 13.40
CA ALA A 154 14.86 -1.52 13.22
C ALA A 154 14.11 -1.23 14.53
N VAL A 155 13.50 -0.05 14.60
CA VAL A 155 12.67 0.39 15.69
C VAL A 155 11.22 0.38 15.22
N VAL A 156 10.43 -0.56 15.74
CA VAL A 156 9.02 -0.68 15.36
C VAL A 156 8.18 0.36 16.10
N GLY A 157 7.57 1.27 15.35
CA GLY A 157 6.66 2.28 15.88
C GLY A 157 5.27 1.74 16.26
N PRO A 158 4.37 2.60 16.75
CA PRO A 158 2.98 2.23 17.00
C PRO A 158 2.25 1.87 15.70
N LEU A 159 1.02 1.36 15.84
CA LEU A 159 0.12 1.15 14.71
C LEU A 159 -0.59 2.47 14.38
N GLU A 160 -0.40 2.96 13.17
CA GLU A 160 -0.86 4.27 12.70
C GLU A 160 -2.05 4.14 11.75
N ASP A 161 -2.94 5.13 11.75
CA ASP A 161 -3.94 5.30 10.68
C ASP A 161 -3.26 5.92 9.46
N TYR A 162 -3.48 5.33 8.29
CA TYR A 162 -2.95 5.82 7.04
C TYR A 162 -4.07 5.93 6.00
N GLU A 163 -4.22 7.10 5.42
CA GLU A 163 -5.13 7.38 4.31
C GLU A 163 -4.34 7.96 3.14
N SER A 164 -4.67 7.57 1.92
CA SER A 164 -4.07 8.14 0.72
C SER A 164 -5.12 8.44 -0.34
N TRP A 165 -4.83 9.45 -1.16
CA TRP A 165 -5.63 9.89 -2.31
C TRP A 165 -4.70 10.02 -3.50
N VAL A 166 -4.57 8.97 -4.31
CA VAL A 166 -3.66 8.94 -5.46
C VAL A 166 -4.37 9.43 -6.71
N SER A 167 -3.82 10.45 -7.36
CA SER A 167 -4.39 11.06 -8.57
C SER A 167 -4.42 10.09 -9.74
N GLN A 168 -5.54 10.08 -10.46
CA GLN A 168 -5.76 9.22 -11.62
C GLN A 168 -5.41 9.87 -12.96
N LYS A 169 -4.86 11.10 -12.93
CA LYS A 169 -4.47 11.81 -14.15
C LYS A 169 -3.42 11.01 -14.95
N PRO A 170 -3.59 10.87 -16.27
CA PRO A 170 -2.74 9.99 -17.09
C PRO A 170 -1.33 10.54 -17.29
N GLY A 171 -1.19 11.88 -17.38
CA GLY A 171 0.09 12.54 -17.62
C GLY A 171 1.02 12.51 -16.41
N PRO A 172 2.34 12.74 -16.60
CA PRO A 172 3.31 12.86 -15.52
C PRO A 172 2.92 13.91 -14.46
N LEU A 173 3.16 13.63 -13.18
CA LEU A 173 2.82 14.54 -12.08
C LEU A 173 4.01 14.75 -11.14
N HIS A 174 4.16 15.97 -10.64
CA HIS A 174 5.08 16.27 -9.53
C HIS A 174 4.45 16.03 -8.15
N THR A 175 3.13 16.22 -8.05
CA THR A 175 2.34 15.88 -6.86
C THR A 175 1.38 14.78 -7.24
N LEU A 176 1.62 13.59 -6.70
CA LEU A 176 0.93 12.35 -7.06
C LEU A 176 -0.39 12.20 -6.32
N GLY A 177 -0.58 12.94 -5.24
CA GLY A 177 -1.74 12.79 -4.37
C GLY A 177 -1.54 13.44 -3.01
N LEU A 178 -2.40 13.06 -2.07
CA LEU A 178 -2.25 13.38 -0.66
C LEU A 178 -2.15 12.09 0.16
N VAL A 179 -1.40 12.16 1.24
CA VAL A 179 -1.39 11.16 2.31
C VAL A 179 -1.83 11.85 3.60
N ARG A 180 -2.58 11.15 4.43
CA ARG A 180 -2.81 11.53 5.82
C ARG A 180 -2.37 10.39 6.71
N ALA A 181 -1.44 10.65 7.62
CA ALA A 181 -1.18 9.72 8.71
C ALA A 181 -0.99 10.50 10.02
N ASP A 182 -1.46 9.91 11.11
CA ASP A 182 -1.45 10.52 12.46
C ASP A 182 -2.03 11.95 12.51
N GLY A 183 -3.05 12.21 11.68
CA GLY A 183 -3.74 13.49 11.62
C GLY A 183 -3.06 14.56 10.75
N GLU A 184 -1.81 14.35 10.36
CA GLU A 184 -1.09 15.24 9.45
C GLU A 184 -1.39 14.87 8.00
N THR A 185 -1.70 15.87 7.15
CA THR A 185 -1.96 15.67 5.72
C THR A 185 -0.84 16.29 4.91
N MET A 186 -0.16 15.48 4.10
CA MET A 186 1.03 15.86 3.33
C MET A 186 0.86 15.50 1.85
N PRO A 187 1.51 16.23 0.94
CA PRO A 187 1.55 15.85 -0.47
C PRO A 187 2.40 14.60 -0.67
N ILE A 188 1.91 13.69 -1.52
CA ILE A 188 2.74 12.61 -2.07
C ILE A 188 3.48 13.20 -3.27
N ASN A 189 4.79 13.34 -3.17
CA ASN A 189 5.60 13.96 -4.20
C ASN A 189 6.28 12.92 -5.09
N ALA A 190 6.55 13.31 -6.33
CA ALA A 190 7.41 12.57 -7.24
C ALA A 190 8.77 12.25 -6.59
N GLU A 191 9.42 11.19 -7.06
CA GLU A 191 10.75 10.84 -6.58
C GLU A 191 11.76 11.96 -6.88
N LEU A 192 12.75 12.11 -6.00
CA LEU A 192 13.79 13.13 -6.17
C LEU A 192 14.57 12.81 -7.46
N GLY A 193 14.56 13.72 -8.42
CA GLY A 193 15.16 13.52 -9.74
C GLY A 193 14.15 13.45 -10.89
N ASP A 194 12.85 13.27 -10.61
CA ASP A 194 11.77 13.31 -11.60
C ASP A 194 11.44 14.74 -12.03
N THR A 195 12.35 15.36 -12.78
CA THR A 195 12.23 16.74 -13.29
C THR A 195 11.05 16.95 -14.24
N LYS A 196 10.53 15.88 -14.85
CA LYS A 196 9.34 15.90 -15.73
C LYS A 196 8.07 15.39 -15.04
N GLY A 197 8.15 15.04 -13.76
CA GLY A 197 7.10 14.37 -13.02
C GLY A 197 7.09 12.85 -13.25
N THR A 198 6.51 12.13 -12.31
CA THR A 198 6.42 10.66 -12.37
C THR A 198 5.29 10.28 -13.33
N PRO A 199 5.50 9.46 -14.38
CA PRO A 199 4.46 8.96 -15.28
C PRO A 199 3.57 7.88 -14.61
N ALA A 200 2.45 7.51 -15.24
CA ALA A 200 1.65 6.38 -14.76
C ALA A 200 2.46 5.10 -14.94
N GLY A 201 2.46 4.23 -13.92
CA GLY A 201 3.38 3.09 -13.92
C GLY A 201 3.45 2.38 -12.58
N LEU A 202 4.42 1.49 -12.41
CA LEU A 202 4.66 0.78 -11.15
C LEU A 202 4.93 1.71 -9.95
N GLY A 203 5.47 2.92 -10.21
CA GLY A 203 5.71 3.95 -9.16
C GLY A 203 4.53 4.89 -8.93
N ARG A 204 3.51 4.82 -9.78
CA ARG A 204 2.28 5.59 -9.69
C ARG A 204 1.16 4.84 -10.40
N PRO A 205 0.66 3.76 -9.80
CA PRO A 205 -0.37 2.95 -10.44
C PRO A 205 -1.66 3.76 -10.52
N THR A 206 -2.16 4.00 -11.73
CA THR A 206 -3.51 4.50 -11.97
C THR A 206 -4.41 3.36 -12.39
N TYR A 207 -5.72 3.49 -12.18
CA TYR A 207 -6.71 2.48 -12.54
C TYR A 207 -6.66 2.16 -14.04
N HIS A 208 -6.56 3.19 -14.89
CA HIS A 208 -6.40 3.02 -16.33
C HIS A 208 -5.09 2.33 -16.72
N TRP A 209 -3.98 2.66 -16.05
CA TRP A 209 -2.71 1.98 -16.30
C TRP A 209 -2.77 0.50 -15.86
N LEU A 210 -3.35 0.19 -14.70
CA LEU A 210 -3.58 -1.18 -14.24
C LEU A 210 -4.47 -1.97 -15.20
N ALA A 211 -5.52 -1.34 -15.73
CA ALA A 211 -6.41 -1.95 -16.72
C ALA A 211 -5.72 -2.20 -18.09
N SER A 212 -4.63 -1.49 -18.38
CA SER A 212 -3.85 -1.68 -19.60
C SER A 212 -2.80 -2.81 -19.51
N LEU A 213 -2.55 -3.33 -18.31
CA LEU A 213 -1.60 -4.42 -18.11
C LEU A 213 -2.07 -5.70 -18.80
N PRO A 214 -1.15 -6.57 -19.27
CA PRO A 214 -1.52 -7.88 -19.78
C PRO A 214 -2.33 -8.66 -18.74
N THR A 215 -3.44 -9.27 -19.16
CA THR A 215 -4.25 -10.16 -18.31
C THR A 215 -3.86 -11.64 -18.46
N ASP A 216 -3.01 -11.96 -19.44
CA ASP A 216 -2.35 -13.25 -19.55
C ASP A 216 -1.28 -13.37 -18.45
N PRO A 217 -1.36 -14.36 -17.55
CA PRO A 217 -0.49 -14.44 -16.38
C PRO A 217 1.00 -14.53 -16.71
N ASP A 218 1.36 -15.23 -17.79
CA ASP A 218 2.76 -15.40 -18.19
C ASP A 218 3.33 -14.12 -18.76
N LYS A 219 2.57 -13.42 -19.62
CA LYS A 219 2.96 -12.11 -20.15
C LYS A 219 3.03 -11.04 -19.05
N LEU A 220 2.07 -11.05 -18.13
CA LEU A 220 2.07 -10.14 -16.99
C LEU A 220 3.29 -10.39 -16.10
N LEU A 221 3.55 -11.65 -15.77
CA LEU A 221 4.69 -12.02 -14.95
C LEU A 221 6.00 -11.61 -15.62
N ALA A 222 6.18 -11.91 -16.91
CA ALA A 222 7.35 -11.49 -17.68
C ALA A 222 7.52 -9.96 -17.69
N TYR A 223 6.43 -9.20 -17.85
CA TYR A 223 6.45 -7.74 -17.75
C TYR A 223 6.94 -7.26 -16.38
N LEU A 224 6.42 -7.84 -15.29
CA LEU A 224 6.83 -7.49 -13.93
C LEU A 224 8.30 -7.87 -13.66
N TYR A 225 8.74 -9.03 -14.11
CA TYR A 225 10.16 -9.43 -14.05
C TYR A 225 11.08 -8.51 -14.85
N ALA A 226 10.59 -7.83 -15.88
CA ALA A 226 11.38 -6.87 -16.64
C ALA A 226 11.37 -5.46 -16.01
N LYS A 227 10.29 -5.06 -15.35
CA LYS A 227 10.06 -3.66 -14.95
C LYS A 227 10.15 -3.37 -13.46
N THR A 228 10.00 -4.36 -12.60
CA THR A 228 10.12 -4.18 -11.16
C THR A 228 11.56 -3.76 -10.82
N PRO A 229 11.80 -2.71 -10.02
CA PRO A 229 13.13 -2.46 -9.49
C PRO A 229 13.51 -3.56 -8.49
N ALA A 230 14.77 -3.98 -8.47
CA ALA A 230 15.28 -4.85 -7.40
C ALA A 230 16.56 -4.24 -6.85
N ALA A 231 16.61 -4.16 -5.53
CA ALA A 231 17.79 -3.84 -4.76
C ALA A 231 18.91 -4.86 -4.98
N GLU A 232 20.15 -4.45 -4.75
CA GLU A 232 21.29 -5.34 -4.82
C GLU A 232 21.17 -6.43 -3.73
N GLY A 233 21.53 -7.67 -4.07
CA GLY A 233 21.46 -8.79 -3.13
C GLY A 233 20.06 -9.33 -2.81
N ARG A 234 18.96 -8.67 -3.21
CA ARG A 234 17.60 -9.23 -3.10
C ARG A 234 17.32 -10.25 -4.21
N GLU A 235 16.52 -11.26 -3.90
CA GLU A 235 16.05 -12.21 -4.90
C GLU A 235 15.06 -11.52 -5.85
N ARG A 236 15.23 -11.74 -7.16
CA ARG A 236 14.37 -11.12 -8.18
C ARG A 236 12.90 -11.48 -7.99
N ASP A 237 12.64 -12.74 -7.68
CA ASP A 237 11.32 -13.28 -7.41
C ASP A 237 10.68 -12.62 -6.18
N GLN A 238 11.47 -12.28 -5.16
CA GLN A 238 10.98 -11.56 -3.98
C GLN A 238 10.50 -10.16 -4.35
N ALA A 239 11.31 -9.43 -5.12
CA ALA A 239 10.95 -8.08 -5.54
C ALA A 239 9.67 -8.08 -6.38
N VAL A 240 9.52 -9.06 -7.31
CA VAL A 240 8.31 -9.21 -8.12
C VAL A 240 7.11 -9.60 -7.26
N PHE A 241 7.27 -10.53 -6.31
CA PHE A 241 6.22 -10.87 -5.36
C PHE A 241 5.75 -9.62 -4.61
N GLU A 242 6.64 -8.88 -3.94
CA GLU A 242 6.28 -7.65 -3.22
C GLU A 242 5.65 -6.58 -4.12
N GLN A 243 6.11 -6.44 -5.36
CA GLN A 243 5.51 -5.52 -6.32
C GLN A 243 4.07 -5.91 -6.66
N ILE A 244 3.77 -7.20 -6.82
CA ILE A 244 2.38 -7.67 -7.01
C ILE A 244 1.53 -7.33 -5.79
N GLY A 245 2.01 -7.63 -4.58
CA GLY A 245 1.30 -7.30 -3.34
C GLY A 245 1.01 -5.80 -3.20
N SER A 246 1.96 -4.95 -3.59
CA SER A 246 1.78 -3.50 -3.60
C SER A 246 0.73 -3.02 -4.61
N LEU A 247 0.57 -3.68 -5.76
CA LEU A 247 -0.49 -3.34 -6.72
C LEU A 247 -1.85 -3.77 -6.17
N LEU A 248 -1.92 -4.92 -5.51
CA LEU A 248 -3.15 -5.48 -4.92
C LEU A 248 -3.66 -4.70 -3.69
N GLY A 249 -2.78 -4.08 -2.90
CA GLY A 249 -3.12 -3.22 -1.74
C GLY A 249 -3.72 -1.85 -2.11
N GLY A 250 -4.37 -1.76 -3.26
CA GLY A 250 -4.98 -0.53 -3.76
C GLY A 250 -6.16 -0.84 -4.67
N LEU A 251 -6.71 0.19 -5.31
CA LEU A 251 -7.86 0.04 -6.20
C LEU A 251 -7.44 -0.61 -7.54
N THR A 252 -7.46 -1.94 -7.61
CA THR A 252 -7.09 -2.72 -8.80
C THR A 252 -8.32 -3.19 -9.57
N PRO A 253 -8.35 -3.05 -10.91
CA PRO A 253 -9.40 -3.64 -11.74
C PRO A 253 -9.52 -5.16 -11.53
N PRO A 254 -10.74 -5.72 -11.38
CA PRO A 254 -10.93 -7.14 -11.05
C PRO A 254 -10.16 -8.13 -11.95
N ARG A 255 -10.19 -7.91 -13.27
CA ARG A 255 -9.45 -8.75 -14.24
C ARG A 255 -7.94 -8.66 -14.08
N THR A 256 -7.41 -7.48 -13.76
CA THR A 256 -5.99 -7.27 -13.48
C THR A 256 -5.61 -7.94 -12.15
N ALA A 257 -6.45 -7.83 -11.12
CA ALA A 257 -6.23 -8.51 -9.84
C ALA A 257 -6.17 -10.04 -10.00
N ALA A 258 -7.12 -10.62 -10.73
CA ALA A 258 -7.12 -12.03 -11.09
C ALA A 258 -5.81 -12.47 -11.76
N ALA A 259 -5.39 -11.74 -12.80
CA ALA A 259 -4.14 -12.01 -13.49
C ALA A 259 -2.90 -11.87 -12.59
N LEU A 260 -2.90 -10.89 -11.67
CA LEU A 260 -1.82 -10.70 -10.69
C LEU A 260 -1.72 -11.89 -9.71
N TYR A 261 -2.85 -12.44 -9.23
CA TYR A 261 -2.85 -13.63 -8.40
C TYR A 261 -2.35 -14.88 -9.15
N GLN A 262 -2.79 -15.06 -10.40
CA GLN A 262 -2.32 -16.16 -11.25
C GLN A 262 -0.82 -16.03 -11.58
N ALA A 263 -0.33 -14.81 -11.81
CA ALA A 263 1.08 -14.53 -12.00
C ALA A 263 1.88 -14.84 -10.72
N ALA A 264 1.38 -14.43 -9.55
CA ALA A 264 2.02 -14.71 -8.27
C ALA A 264 2.15 -16.23 -8.00
N ALA A 265 1.17 -17.03 -8.42
CA ALA A 265 1.20 -18.48 -8.26
C ALA A 265 2.36 -19.18 -9.01
N LYS A 266 2.89 -18.52 -10.04
CA LYS A 266 4.00 -19.01 -10.87
C LYS A 266 5.37 -18.58 -10.34
N ILE A 267 5.43 -17.70 -9.33
CA ILE A 267 6.69 -17.21 -8.76
C ILE A 267 7.34 -18.32 -7.93
N PRO A 268 8.62 -18.67 -8.19
CA PRO A 268 9.35 -19.63 -7.38
C PRO A 268 9.42 -19.22 -5.89
N GLY A 269 9.19 -20.20 -5.01
CA GLY A 269 9.24 -19.99 -3.55
C GLY A 269 7.95 -19.45 -2.91
N VAL A 270 6.89 -19.20 -3.70
CA VAL A 270 5.58 -18.87 -3.15
C VAL A 270 4.94 -20.10 -2.53
N ASP A 271 4.55 -19.97 -1.26
CA ASP A 271 3.94 -21.03 -0.47
C ASP A 271 2.72 -20.53 0.33
N ARG A 272 1.96 -21.46 0.91
CA ARG A 272 0.78 -21.16 1.73
C ARG A 272 1.16 -21.20 3.20
N SER A 273 0.66 -20.23 3.96
CA SER A 273 0.69 -20.26 5.43
C SER A 273 -0.73 -20.37 5.99
N SER A 274 -0.92 -21.27 6.97
CA SER A 274 -2.22 -21.55 7.58
C SER A 274 -2.57 -20.63 8.76
N ARG A 275 -1.61 -19.83 9.24
CA ARG A 275 -1.78 -18.97 10.41
C ARG A 275 -1.11 -17.62 10.21
N VAL A 276 -1.74 -16.78 9.39
CA VAL A 276 -1.35 -15.37 9.24
C VAL A 276 -2.42 -14.46 9.82
N ARG A 277 -1.98 -13.25 10.17
CA ARG A 277 -2.85 -12.16 10.65
C ARG A 277 -2.35 -10.86 10.06
N ASP A 278 -3.24 -9.95 9.75
CA ASP A 278 -2.89 -8.60 9.30
C ASP A 278 -2.40 -7.70 10.46
N ALA A 279 -2.21 -6.41 10.22
CA ALA A 279 -1.71 -5.47 11.21
C ALA A 279 -2.62 -5.26 12.44
N ILE A 280 -3.94 -5.43 12.29
CA ILE A 280 -4.93 -5.29 13.38
C ILE A 280 -5.31 -6.63 14.01
N GLY A 281 -4.75 -7.74 13.52
CA GLY A 281 -4.89 -9.08 14.10
C GLY A 281 -6.00 -9.94 13.49
N ARG A 282 -6.65 -9.51 12.40
CA ARG A 282 -7.66 -10.31 11.69
C ARG A 282 -6.98 -11.57 11.15
N PRO A 283 -7.47 -12.78 11.50
CA PRO A 283 -6.93 -14.02 10.95
C PRO A 283 -7.31 -14.16 9.48
N GLY A 284 -6.42 -14.73 8.68
CA GLY A 284 -6.67 -14.94 7.26
C GLY A 284 -5.91 -16.11 6.66
N LEU A 285 -6.18 -16.35 5.38
CA LEU A 285 -5.43 -17.27 4.54
C LEU A 285 -4.11 -16.61 4.12
N GLY A 286 -3.00 -17.33 4.27
CA GLY A 286 -1.66 -16.78 4.03
C GLY A 286 -1.05 -17.24 2.71
N ILE A 287 -0.52 -16.29 1.95
CA ILE A 287 0.42 -16.55 0.85
C ILE A 287 1.75 -15.91 1.25
N VAL A 288 2.84 -16.69 1.21
CA VAL A 288 4.14 -16.25 1.72
C VAL A 288 5.24 -16.50 0.69
N ARG A 289 6.30 -15.68 0.76
CA ARG A 289 7.55 -15.94 0.06
C ARG A 289 8.73 -15.55 0.95
N ASP A 290 9.73 -16.42 0.96
CA ASP A 290 10.98 -16.21 1.67
C ASP A 290 12.09 -15.81 0.69
N ASP A 291 12.71 -14.66 0.93
CA ASP A 291 14.00 -14.31 0.37
C ASP A 291 15.08 -14.88 1.31
N THR A 292 15.62 -16.04 0.94
CA THR A 292 16.61 -16.74 1.76
C THR A 292 17.97 -16.03 1.75
N ARG A 293 18.29 -15.38 0.61
CA ARG A 293 19.51 -14.60 0.43
C ARG A 293 19.51 -13.34 1.28
N TYR A 294 18.44 -12.56 1.23
CA TYR A 294 18.31 -11.31 1.97
C TYR A 294 17.83 -11.53 3.42
N GLY A 295 17.17 -12.66 3.69
CA GLY A 295 16.69 -13.01 5.03
C GLY A 295 15.40 -12.31 5.42
N VAL A 296 14.46 -12.18 4.48
CA VAL A 296 13.16 -11.54 4.70
C VAL A 296 12.05 -12.48 4.26
N ARG A 297 11.00 -12.57 5.07
CA ARG A 297 9.73 -13.18 4.67
C ARG A 297 8.72 -12.09 4.41
N THR A 298 7.93 -12.25 3.35
CA THR A 298 6.73 -11.45 3.09
C THR A 298 5.50 -12.35 3.11
N GLU A 299 4.45 -11.91 3.78
CA GLU A 299 3.17 -12.60 3.92
C GLU A 299 2.04 -11.69 3.40
N TRP A 300 1.13 -12.27 2.64
CA TRP A 300 -0.16 -11.68 2.28
C TRP A 300 -1.27 -12.35 3.06
N VAL A 301 -2.23 -11.55 3.50
CA VAL A 301 -3.35 -12.00 4.32
C VAL A 301 -4.63 -11.80 3.53
N PHE A 302 -5.40 -12.86 3.37
CA PHE A 302 -6.70 -12.82 2.70
C PHE A 302 -7.82 -13.23 3.65
N ASP A 303 -8.99 -12.62 3.49
CA ASP A 303 -10.17 -13.04 4.23
C ASP A 303 -10.58 -14.45 3.79
N ALA A 304 -10.97 -15.29 4.76
CA ALA A 304 -11.31 -16.68 4.47
C ALA A 304 -12.70 -16.87 3.86
N LYS A 305 -13.57 -15.86 3.95
CA LYS A 305 -14.96 -15.90 3.49
C LYS A 305 -15.09 -15.37 2.07
N ASP A 306 -14.49 -14.22 1.78
CA ASP A 306 -14.65 -13.53 0.48
C ASP A 306 -13.35 -13.33 -0.29
N TYR A 307 -12.22 -13.84 0.23
CA TYR A 307 -10.90 -13.72 -0.39
C TYR A 307 -10.40 -12.29 -0.59
N SER A 308 -11.02 -11.29 0.06
CA SER A 308 -10.51 -9.92 0.05
C SER A 308 -9.09 -9.84 0.61
N PHE A 309 -8.26 -9.01 0.00
CA PHE A 309 -6.90 -8.76 0.49
C PHE A 309 -6.97 -7.91 1.76
N LEU A 310 -6.60 -8.50 2.90
CA LEU A 310 -6.66 -7.85 4.21
C LEU A 310 -5.39 -7.07 4.54
N GLY A 311 -4.28 -7.31 3.83
CA GLY A 311 -3.02 -6.62 4.03
C GLY A 311 -1.81 -7.54 3.89
N SER A 312 -0.66 -7.02 4.30
CA SER A 312 0.62 -7.72 4.17
C SER A 312 1.52 -7.52 5.37
N ARG A 313 2.48 -8.43 5.55
CA ARG A 313 3.50 -8.36 6.59
C ARG A 313 4.86 -8.72 6.03
N SER A 314 5.90 -8.15 6.61
CA SER A 314 7.26 -8.59 6.37
C SER A 314 8.08 -8.55 7.65
N TYR A 315 8.99 -9.51 7.79
CA TYR A 315 9.87 -9.64 8.94
C TYR A 315 11.18 -10.32 8.56
N LEU A 316 12.22 -10.08 9.36
CA LEU A 316 13.50 -10.75 9.21
C LEU A 316 13.38 -12.24 9.55
N THR A 317 13.96 -13.11 8.71
CA THR A 317 14.05 -14.55 8.94
C THR A 317 15.41 -14.97 9.50
N LYS A 318 16.40 -14.07 9.46
CA LYS A 318 17.73 -14.24 10.06
C LYS A 318 18.21 -12.93 10.67
N ASP A 319 19.27 -12.99 11.45
CA ASP A 319 19.91 -11.79 12.00
C ASP A 319 20.50 -10.90 10.88
N ALA A 320 20.33 -9.59 11.03
CA ALA A 320 20.88 -8.55 10.17
C ALA A 320 21.57 -7.46 11.02
N SER A 321 22.31 -6.56 10.39
CA SER A 321 22.97 -5.44 11.09
C SER A 321 21.98 -4.55 11.85
N TYR A 322 20.76 -4.42 11.32
CA TYR A 322 19.70 -3.57 11.86
C TYR A 322 18.63 -4.32 12.68
N GLY A 323 18.66 -5.64 12.79
CA GLY A 323 17.62 -6.38 13.53
C GLY A 323 17.91 -7.87 13.73
N LYS A 324 17.11 -8.53 14.57
CA LYS A 324 17.22 -9.98 14.82
C LYS A 324 16.20 -10.74 13.99
N ALA A 325 16.41 -12.05 13.83
CA ALA A 325 15.36 -12.91 13.28
C ALA A 325 14.04 -12.70 14.05
N GLY A 326 12.93 -12.55 13.33
CA GLY A 326 11.60 -12.24 13.87
C GLY A 326 11.30 -10.75 14.02
N THR A 327 12.26 -9.84 13.80
CA THR A 327 11.98 -8.39 13.80
C THR A 327 10.99 -8.04 12.68
N LEU A 328 9.86 -7.45 13.07
CA LEU A 328 8.86 -6.93 12.13
C LEU A 328 9.45 -5.75 11.35
N LEU A 329 9.34 -5.79 10.03
CA LEU A 329 9.74 -4.70 9.15
C LEU A 329 8.54 -3.87 8.69
N SER A 330 7.44 -4.54 8.36
CA SER A 330 6.20 -3.87 7.96
C SER A 330 4.99 -4.75 8.22
N SER A 331 3.85 -4.12 8.48
CA SER A 331 2.55 -4.75 8.66
C SER A 331 1.47 -3.76 8.25
N THR A 332 0.60 -4.17 7.33
CA THR A 332 -0.56 -3.39 6.87
C THR A 332 -1.86 -4.14 7.15
N ALA A 333 -2.93 -3.40 7.34
CA ALA A 333 -4.29 -3.89 7.34
C ALA A 333 -5.16 -2.98 6.47
N GLU A 334 -5.61 -3.48 5.32
CA GLU A 334 -6.51 -2.77 4.40
C GLU A 334 -7.89 -2.64 5.04
N LEU A 335 -8.42 -1.41 5.07
CA LEU A 335 -9.71 -1.11 5.67
C LEU A 335 -10.75 -0.67 4.64
N ALA A 336 -10.35 0.15 3.67
CA ALA A 336 -11.25 0.62 2.63
C ALA A 336 -10.52 1.14 1.39
N HIS A 337 -11.11 0.89 0.23
CA HIS A 337 -10.80 1.57 -1.03
C HIS A 337 -12.03 2.25 -1.60
N ALA A 338 -11.84 3.39 -2.29
CA ALA A 338 -12.91 4.10 -2.98
C ALA A 338 -12.36 4.96 -4.12
N VAL A 339 -13.27 5.54 -4.90
CA VAL A 339 -12.96 6.61 -5.85
C VAL A 339 -13.60 7.88 -5.32
N VAL A 340 -12.84 8.99 -5.28
CA VAL A 340 -13.36 10.29 -4.82
C VAL A 340 -12.97 11.41 -5.77
N ASP A 341 -13.80 12.45 -5.83
CA ASP A 341 -13.58 13.58 -6.74
C ASP A 341 -12.51 14.57 -6.24
N LYS A 342 -12.18 14.54 -4.94
CA LYS A 342 -11.22 15.48 -4.33
C LYS A 342 -10.29 14.76 -3.37
N ALA A 343 -8.98 15.03 -3.48
CA ALA A 343 -8.01 14.59 -2.50
C ALA A 343 -8.29 15.17 -1.10
N GLY A 344 -8.02 14.38 -0.06
CA GLY A 344 -8.21 14.77 1.33
C GLY A 344 -9.64 14.63 1.86
N VAL A 345 -10.61 14.34 1.00
CA VAL A 345 -12.01 14.09 1.35
C VAL A 345 -12.25 12.59 1.48
N ARG A 346 -12.78 12.16 2.63
CA ARG A 346 -13.16 10.75 2.81
C ARG A 346 -14.40 10.43 1.98
N PRO A 347 -14.49 9.23 1.38
CA PRO A 347 -15.71 8.76 0.75
C PRO A 347 -16.83 8.63 1.79
N ALA A 348 -18.09 8.72 1.34
CA ALA A 348 -19.23 8.32 2.14
C ALA A 348 -19.09 6.84 2.56
N ALA A 349 -19.76 6.41 3.62
CA ALA A 349 -19.61 5.05 4.13
C ALA A 349 -20.06 3.99 3.09
N GLU A 350 -21.05 4.34 2.26
CA GLU A 350 -21.62 3.50 1.20
C GLU A 350 -20.72 3.34 -0.04
N ASP A 351 -19.80 4.27 -0.28
CA ASP A 351 -18.89 4.25 -1.45
C ASP A 351 -17.60 3.46 -1.19
N ARG A 352 -17.45 2.88 0.01
CA ARG A 352 -16.24 2.15 0.41
C ARG A 352 -16.37 0.68 0.06
N THR A 353 -15.35 0.16 -0.62
CA THR A 353 -15.13 -1.27 -0.79
C THR A 353 -14.15 -1.73 0.28
N GLY A 354 -14.56 -2.64 1.18
CA GLY A 354 -13.72 -3.16 2.27
C GLY A 354 -14.53 -3.58 3.50
N THR A 355 -13.99 -4.54 4.26
CA THR A 355 -14.59 -5.03 5.52
C THR A 355 -14.34 -4.06 6.67
N ALA A 356 -15.42 -3.70 7.38
CA ALA A 356 -15.43 -2.82 8.55
C ALA A 356 -14.51 -3.25 9.70
#